data_AF-A0A1I5DIK1-F1
#
_entry.id   AF-A0A1I5DIK1-F1
#
_cell.length_a   1.000
_cell.length_b   1.000
_cell.length_c   1.000
_cell.angle_alpha   90.00
_cell.angle_beta   90.00
_cell.angle_gamma   90.00
#
_symmetry.space_group_name_H-M   'P 1'
#
loop_
_entity.id
_entity.type
_entity.pdbx_description
1 polymer ?
#
loop_
_entity_poly.entity_id
_entity_poly.type
_entity_poly.pdbx_seq_one_letter_code
_entity_poly.pdbx_strand_id
1 'polypeptide(L)'
;MNKDLILREKLALERTILANQSTFLAFLRTSMYFLVAGISINNLTTIKYGVVIETVFITVATILLITGIYNYFKQKKSISKSRKHIGDYKLEYLNE
;
A
#
# COMPACT_ATOMS: atom_id res chain seq x y z
N MET A 1 18.73 24.96 16.75
CA MET A 1 17.57 24.04 16.92
C MET A 1 18.07 22.68 17.42
N ASN A 2 17.40 22.01 18.35
CA ASN A 2 17.95 20.85 19.06
C ASN A 2 18.01 19.59 18.14
N LYS A 3 19.19 18.97 17.97
CA LYS A 3 19.43 17.81 17.07
C LYS A 3 18.52 16.62 17.39
N ASP A 4 18.11 16.47 18.66
CA ASP A 4 17.17 15.44 19.11
C ASP A 4 15.77 15.58 18.49
N LEU A 5 15.30 16.81 18.23
CA LEU A 5 14.00 17.05 17.59
C LEU A 5 13.98 16.51 16.16
N ILE A 6 15.06 16.77 15.40
CA ILE A 6 15.20 16.33 14.00
C ILE A 6 15.26 14.81 13.91
N LEU A 7 16.00 14.15 14.81
CA LEU A 7 16.10 12.70 14.85
C LEU A 7 14.74 12.05 15.18
N ARG A 8 14.00 12.64 16.12
CA ARG A 8 12.69 12.15 16.55
C ARG A 8 11.63 12.30 15.46
N GLU A 9 11.65 13.42 14.72
CA GLU A 9 10.78 13.62 13.55
C GLU A 9 11.09 12.62 12.42
N LYS A 10 12.36 12.37 12.12
CA LYS A 10 12.76 11.35 11.13
C LYS A 10 12.24 9.96 11.52
N LEU A 11 12.40 9.59 12.80
CA LEU A 11 11.94 8.30 13.30
C LEU A 11 10.40 8.16 13.25
N ALA A 12 9.67 9.24 13.54
CA ALA A 12 8.21 9.27 13.44
C ALA A 12 7.72 9.12 11.99
N LEU A 13 8.42 9.73 11.03
CA LEU A 13 8.14 9.58 9.61
C LEU A 13 8.39 8.16 9.12
N GLU A 14 9.50 7.52 9.52
CA GLU A 14 9.78 6.12 9.17
C GLU A 14 8.68 5.17 9.67
N ARG A 15 8.18 5.36 10.90
CA ARG A 15 7.05 4.57 11.43
C ARG A 15 5.79 4.73 10.59
N THR A 16 5.51 5.95 10.12
CA THR A 16 4.34 6.24 9.27
C THR A 16 4.48 5.60 7.89
N ILE A 17 5.70 5.61 7.32
CA ILE A 17 6.00 4.96 6.03
C ILE A 17 5.82 3.44 6.13
N LEU A 18 6.34 2.85 7.20
CA LEU A 18 6.28 1.41 7.42
C LEU A 18 4.84 0.92 7.65
N ALA A 19 4.04 1.71 8.39
CA ALA A 19 2.61 1.45 8.54
C ALA A 19 1.87 1.50 7.19
N ASN A 20 2.16 2.50 6.34
CA ASN A 20 1.56 2.59 5.00
C ASN A 20 1.96 1.42 4.09
N GLN A 21 3.22 0.97 4.16
CA GLN A 21 3.66 -0.24 3.44
C GLN A 21 2.92 -1.49 3.94
N SER A 22 2.70 -1.61 5.25
CA SER A 22 1.92 -2.69 5.85
C SER A 22 0.48 -2.71 5.34
N THR A 23 -0.18 -1.54 5.30
CA THR A 23 -1.54 -1.39 4.75
C THR A 23 -1.59 -1.82 3.28
N PHE A 24 -0.61 -1.42 2.46
CA PHE A 24 -0.55 -1.85 1.06
C PHE A 24 -0.37 -3.36 0.92
N LEU A 25 0.54 -3.96 1.70
CA LEU A 25 0.75 -5.42 1.69
C LEU A 25 -0.49 -6.18 2.17
N ALA A 26 -1.27 -5.62 3.11
CA ALA A 26 -2.55 -6.19 3.53
C ALA A 26 -3.58 -6.18 2.40
N PHE A 27 -3.72 -5.06 1.67
CA PHE A 27 -4.58 -5.00 0.48
C PHE A 27 -4.13 -6.01 -0.58
N LEU A 28 -2.84 -6.08 -0.87
CA LEU A 28 -2.28 -7.05 -1.82
C LEU A 28 -2.63 -8.49 -1.40
N ARG A 29 -2.40 -8.83 -0.14
CA ARG A 29 -2.74 -10.14 0.42
C ARG A 29 -4.21 -10.48 0.25
N THR A 30 -5.12 -9.57 0.61
CA THR A 30 -6.57 -9.81 0.43
C THR A 30 -6.93 -10.05 -1.03
N SER A 31 -6.39 -9.25 -1.96
CA SER A 31 -6.65 -9.45 -3.39
C SER A 31 -6.14 -10.80 -3.90
N MET A 32 -4.97 -11.26 -3.44
CA MET A 32 -4.43 -12.58 -3.77
C MET A 32 -5.32 -13.71 -3.25
N TYR A 33 -5.86 -13.61 -2.04
CA TYR A 33 -6.79 -14.62 -1.51
C TYR A 33 -8.07 -14.71 -2.36
N PHE A 34 -8.63 -13.58 -2.79
CA PHE A 34 -9.79 -13.59 -3.68
C PHE A 34 -9.46 -14.17 -5.06
N LEU A 35 -8.28 -13.90 -5.63
CA LEU A 35 -7.86 -14.55 -6.88
C LEU A 35 -7.73 -16.06 -6.74
N VAL A 36 -7.04 -16.53 -5.70
CA VAL A 36 -6.83 -17.96 -5.44
C VAL A 36 -8.17 -18.66 -5.19
N ALA A 37 -9.07 -18.04 -4.42
CA ALA A 37 -10.41 -18.57 -4.19
C ALA A 37 -11.23 -18.68 -5.49
N GLY A 38 -11.18 -17.65 -6.35
CA GLY A 38 -11.86 -17.67 -7.65
C GLY A 38 -11.37 -18.80 -8.56
N ILE A 39 -10.06 -18.97 -8.68
CA ILE A 39 -9.43 -20.05 -9.46
C ILE A 39 -9.76 -21.42 -8.87
N SER A 40 -9.71 -21.54 -7.53
CA SER A 40 -10.01 -22.79 -6.83
C SER A 40 -11.46 -23.23 -7.06
N ILE A 41 -12.41 -22.29 -7.03
CA ILE A 41 -13.83 -22.54 -7.31
C ILE A 41 -14.04 -23.01 -8.76
N ASN A 42 -13.37 -22.39 -9.74
CA ASN A 42 -13.46 -22.82 -11.14
C ASN A 42 -13.07 -24.31 -11.30
N ASN A 43 -11.95 -24.72 -10.70
CA ASN A 43 -11.45 -26.10 -10.82
C ASN A 43 -12.31 -27.14 -10.08
N LEU A 44 -12.98 -26.77 -8.98
CA LEU A 44 -13.74 -27.70 -8.12
C LEU A 44 -15.21 -27.84 -8.53
N THR A 45 -15.78 -26.84 -9.21
CA THR A 45 -17.21 -26.83 -9.54
C THR A 45 -17.45 -26.93 -11.05
N THR A 46 -17.63 -28.15 -11.57
CA THR A 46 -18.28 -28.44 -12.88
C THR A 46 -19.78 -28.14 -12.82
N ILE A 47 -20.17 -27.00 -12.25
CA ILE A 47 -21.55 -26.57 -12.13
C ILE A 47 -21.74 -25.39 -13.09
N LYS A 48 -22.88 -25.38 -13.78
CA LYS A 48 -23.29 -24.37 -14.79
C LYS A 48 -23.12 -22.90 -14.34
N TYR A 49 -23.05 -22.65 -13.03
CA TYR A 49 -22.91 -21.33 -12.41
C TYR A 49 -21.49 -21.00 -11.90
N GLY A 50 -20.54 -21.93 -11.96
CA GLY A 50 -19.16 -21.73 -11.46
C GLY A 50 -18.45 -20.56 -12.14
N VAL A 51 -18.64 -20.40 -13.45
CA VAL A 51 -18.08 -19.31 -14.27
C VAL A 51 -18.59 -17.93 -13.84
N VAL A 52 -19.85 -17.84 -13.38
CA VAL A 52 -20.43 -16.58 -12.89
C VAL A 52 -19.77 -16.19 -11.57
N ILE A 53 -19.61 -17.14 -10.65
CA ILE A 53 -18.99 -16.92 -9.34
C ILE A 53 -17.52 -16.54 -9.50
N GLU A 54 -16.78 -17.23 -10.37
CA GLU A 54 -15.39 -16.91 -10.72
C GLU A 54 -15.27 -15.46 -11.22
N THR A 55 -16.13 -15.07 -12.15
CA THR A 55 -16.13 -13.71 -12.72
C THR A 55 -16.35 -12.65 -11.64
N VAL A 56 -17.25 -12.90 -10.68
CA VAL A 56 -17.50 -12.01 -9.54
C VAL A 56 -16.27 -11.93 -8.62
N PHE A 57 -15.63 -13.06 -8.33
CA PHE A 57 -14.42 -13.09 -7.50
C PHE A 57 -13.24 -12.36 -8.14
N ILE A 58 -13.02 -12.55 -9.46
CA ILE A 58 -11.97 -11.87 -10.21
C ILE A 58 -12.23 -10.36 -10.29
N THR A 59 -13.49 -9.95 -10.51
CA THR A 59 -13.83 -8.52 -10.55
C THR A 59 -13.62 -7.85 -9.18
N VAL A 60 -14.05 -8.48 -8.09
CA VAL A 60 -13.79 -7.98 -6.72
C VAL A 60 -12.29 -7.91 -6.43
N ALA A 61 -11.53 -8.95 -6.78
CA ALA A 61 -10.08 -8.97 -6.59
C ALA A 61 -9.40 -7.83 -7.36
N THR A 62 -9.82 -7.59 -8.62
CA THR A 62 -9.32 -6.50 -9.46
C THR A 62 -9.63 -5.13 -8.85
N ILE A 63 -10.85 -4.92 -8.35
CA ILE A 63 -11.22 -3.66 -7.67
C ILE A 63 -10.37 -3.44 -6.41
N LEU A 64 -10.15 -4.47 -5.60
CA LEU A 64 -9.30 -4.40 -4.42
C LEU A 64 -7.84 -4.09 -4.79
N LEU A 65 -7.32 -4.68 -5.87
CA LEU A 65 -5.97 -4.44 -6.37
C LEU A 65 -5.80 -3.00 -6.84
N ILE A 66 -6.74 -2.48 -7.64
CA ILE A 66 -6.74 -1.10 -8.13
C ILE A 66 -6.83 -0.12 -6.95
N THR A 67 -7.73 -0.38 -5.99
CA THR A 67 -7.90 0.46 -4.80
C THR A 67 -6.64 0.45 -3.92
N GLY A 68 -6.00 -0.70 -3.73
CA GLY A 68 -4.76 -0.84 -2.99
C GLY A 68 -3.59 -0.10 -3.66
N ILE A 69 -3.43 -0.23 -4.98
CA ILE A 69 -2.42 0.48 -5.76
C ILE A 69 -2.66 1.98 -5.74
N TYR A 70 -3.90 2.43 -5.94
CA TYR A 70 -4.25 3.86 -5.93
C TYR A 70 -3.94 4.50 -4.57
N ASN A 71 -4.35 3.85 -3.47
CA ASN A 71 -4.05 4.33 -2.12
C ASN A 71 -2.54 4.35 -1.84
N TYR A 72 -1.82 3.32 -2.26
CA TYR A 72 -0.37 3.27 -2.09
C TYR A 72 0.35 4.38 -2.86
N PHE A 73 -0.01 4.62 -4.11
CA PHE A 73 0.55 5.74 -4.89
C PHE A 73 0.20 7.10 -4.29
N LYS A 74 -1.04 7.27 -3.80
CA LYS A 74 -1.49 8.50 -3.13
C LYS A 74 -0.68 8.76 -1.84
N GLN A 75 -0.51 7.76 -0.97
CA GLN A 75 0.33 7.91 0.23
C GLN A 75 1.81 8.09 -0.11
N LYS A 76 2.36 7.33 -1.08
CA LYS A 76 3.75 7.48 -1.55
C LYS A 76 4.03 8.89 -2.05
N LYS A 77 3.07 9.51 -2.76
CA LYS A 77 3.16 10.90 -3.22
C LYS A 77 3.12 11.90 -2.07
N SER A 78 2.27 11.66 -1.06
CA SER A 78 2.22 12.50 0.16
C SER A 78 3.53 12.47 0.95
N ILE A 79 4.10 11.27 1.15
CA ILE A 79 5.38 11.09 1.85
C ILE A 79 6.54 11.75 1.07
N SER A 80 6.55 11.63 -0.26
CA SER A 80 7.57 12.28 -1.09
C SER A 80 7.51 13.81 -1.01
N LYS A 81 6.31 14.39 -0.90
CA LYS A 81 6.11 15.83 -0.71
C LYS A 81 6.58 16.29 0.67
N SER A 82 6.31 15.52 1.73
CA SER A 82 6.85 15.80 3.07
C SER A 82 8.38 15.72 3.12
N ARG A 83 9.02 14.80 2.38
CA ARG A 83 10.49 14.77 2.28
C ARG A 83 11.09 16.00 1.60
N LYS A 84 10.37 16.61 0.66
CA LYS A 84 10.86 17.80 -0.06
C LYS A 84 10.96 19.02 0.86
N HIS A 85 10.04 19.16 1.83
CA HIS A 85 10.15 20.21 2.85
C HIS A 85 11.23 19.94 3.90
N ILE A 86 11.60 18.67 4.14
CA ILE A 86 12.62 18.33 5.14
C ILE A 86 14.04 18.36 4.54
N GLY A 87 14.15 18.29 3.20
CA GLY A 87 15.42 18.43 2.48
C GLY A 87 16.08 19.80 2.68
N ASP A 88 15.30 20.88 2.71
CA ASP A 88 15.82 22.24 2.91
C ASP A 88 16.43 22.42 4.30
N TYR A 89 15.77 21.90 5.36
CA TYR A 89 16.33 21.95 6.72
C TYR A 89 17.55 21.04 6.93
N LYS A 90 17.88 20.13 6.01
CA LYS A 90 19.06 19.26 6.13
C LYS A 90 20.32 19.91 5.55
N LEU A 91 20.18 20.76 4.52
CA LEU A 91 21.28 21.43 3.84
C LEU A 91 21.79 22.65 4.61
N GLU A 92 20.92 23.36 5.33
CA GLU A 92 21.29 24.51 6.17
C GLU A 92 22.22 24.12 7.34
N TYR A 93 22.10 22.90 7.88
CA TYR A 93 22.86 22.44 9.07
C TYR A 93 24.09 21.58 8.77
N LEU A 94 24.28 21.13 7.52
CA LEU A 94 25.49 20.42 7.09
C LEU A 94 26.60 21.39 6.66
N ASN A 95 26.27 22.68 6.53
CA ASN A 95 27.16 23.76 6.15
C ASN A 95 27.51 24.71 7.33
N GLU A 96 27.14 24.35 8.57
CA GLU A 96 27.49 25.05 9.82
C GLU A 96 28.13 24.04 10.80
#